data_AF-A0A7Z9J1Z5-F1
#
_entry.id   AF-A0A7Z9J1Z5-F1
#
_cell.length_a   1.000
_cell.length_b   1.000
_cell.length_c   1.000
_cell.angle_alpha   90.00
_cell.angle_beta   90.00
_cell.angle_gamma   90.00
#
_symmetry.space_group_name_H-M   'P 1'
#
loop_
_entity.id
_entity.type
_entity.pdbx_description
1 polymer ?
#
loop_
_entity_poly.entity_id
_entity_poly.type
_entity_poly.pdbx_seq_one_letter_code
_entity_poly.pdbx_strand_id
1 'polypeptide(L)'
;MIGAGFTPGDLYPDPHDLFANWIFRFYLVTAFCYTMVIFRSNILPNKYALGYGIFTLCIAMYIGVLEFSSSPQSSLSALIFHVVAQKMVVLTFCLAIVYQTFGFSSNKSLFNAK
;
A
#
# COMPACT_ATOMS: atom_id res chain seq x y z
N MET A 1 4.81 -11.01 0.56
CA MET A 1 4.25 -11.48 -0.72
C MET A 1 4.33 -13.00 -0.90
N ILE A 2 5.37 -13.69 -0.42
CA ILE A 2 5.49 -15.15 -0.63
C ILE A 2 4.38 -15.94 0.10
N GLY A 3 4.07 -15.62 1.37
CA GLY A 3 3.07 -16.35 2.16
C GLY A 3 1.70 -16.49 1.50
N ALA A 4 1.06 -15.38 1.11
CA ALA A 4 -0.26 -15.40 0.48
C ALA A 4 -0.29 -16.13 -0.89
N GLY A 5 0.82 -16.12 -1.63
CA GLY A 5 0.92 -16.81 -2.93
C GLY A 5 1.06 -18.33 -2.80
N PHE A 6 1.60 -18.82 -1.67
CA PHE A 6 1.76 -20.25 -1.38
C PHE A 6 0.58 -20.85 -0.60
N THR A 7 -0.33 -20.02 -0.10
CA THR A 7 -1.56 -20.44 0.58
C THR A 7 -2.76 -20.09 -0.29
N PRO A 8 -3.12 -20.88 -1.32
CA PRO A 8 -4.31 -20.59 -2.12
C PRO A 8 -5.56 -20.60 -1.23
N GLY A 9 -6.34 -19.53 -1.28
CA GLY A 9 -7.51 -19.34 -0.40
C GLY A 9 -8.60 -20.42 -0.54
N ASP A 10 -8.59 -21.20 -1.63
CA ASP A 10 -9.52 -22.31 -1.86
C ASP A 10 -9.15 -23.58 -1.08
N LEU A 11 -7.85 -23.83 -0.85
CA LEU A 11 -7.35 -24.99 -0.09
C LEU A 11 -7.03 -24.64 1.37
N TYR A 12 -6.56 -23.42 1.61
CA TYR A 12 -6.09 -22.97 2.93
C TYR A 12 -6.60 -21.55 3.25
N PRO A 13 -7.90 -21.38 3.53
CA PRO A 13 -8.51 -20.07 3.73
C PRO A 13 -7.97 -19.31 4.96
N ASP A 14 -7.81 -19.99 6.10
CA ASP A 14 -7.33 -19.37 7.34
C ASP A 14 -5.90 -18.78 7.22
N PRO A 15 -4.88 -19.53 6.75
CA PRO A 15 -3.54 -18.95 6.60
C PRO A 15 -3.47 -17.95 5.44
N HIS A 16 -4.29 -18.09 4.39
CA HIS A 16 -4.39 -17.09 3.34
C HIS A 16 -4.87 -15.75 3.87
N ASP A 17 -5.99 -15.73 4.62
CA ASP A 17 -6.55 -14.50 5.20
C ASP A 17 -5.59 -13.87 6.22
N LEU A 18 -4.86 -14.69 6.98
CA LEU A 18 -3.80 -14.20 7.85
C LEU A 18 -2.73 -13.46 7.04
N PHE A 19 -2.09 -14.12 6.07
CA PHE A 19 -1.03 -13.46 5.28
C PHE A 19 -1.52 -12.25 4.50
N ALA A 20 -2.75 -12.31 3.97
CA ALA A 20 -3.37 -11.21 3.26
C ALA A 20 -3.60 -10.01 4.18
N ASN A 21 -4.17 -10.18 5.37
CA ASN A 21 -4.46 -9.07 6.28
C ASN A 21 -3.18 -8.46 6.88
N TRP A 22 -2.22 -9.29 7.28
CA TRP A 22 -0.97 -8.81 7.88
C TRP A 22 -0.08 -8.04 6.91
N ILE A 23 -0.11 -8.35 5.61
CA ILE A 23 0.72 -7.62 4.63
C ILE A 23 0.34 -6.14 4.59
N PHE A 24 -0.95 -5.81 4.63
CA PHE A 24 -1.40 -4.42 4.57
C PHE A 24 -1.04 -3.65 5.83
N ARG A 25 -1.08 -4.30 7.00
CA ARG A 25 -0.65 -3.71 8.28
C ARG A 25 0.84 -3.34 8.26
N PHE A 26 1.71 -4.25 7.85
CA PHE A 26 3.14 -3.95 7.70
C PHE A 26 3.39 -2.87 6.65
N TYR A 27 2.55 -2.86 5.62
CA TYR A 27 2.70 -1.94 4.53
C TYR A 27 2.25 -0.52 4.88
N LEU A 28 1.27 -0.34 5.76
CA LEU A 28 0.93 0.95 6.36
C LEU A 28 2.14 1.53 7.11
N VAL A 29 2.77 0.74 7.98
CA VAL A 29 3.95 1.17 8.75
C VAL A 29 5.08 1.59 7.79
N THR A 30 5.31 0.77 6.76
CA THR A 30 6.33 1.04 5.74
C THR A 30 6.02 2.34 4.98
N ALA A 31 4.80 2.52 4.50
CA ALA A 31 4.37 3.72 3.76
C ALA A 31 4.47 4.99 4.61
N PHE A 32 4.12 4.91 5.90
CA PHE A 32 4.26 6.01 6.84
C PHE A 32 5.74 6.38 7.06
N CYS A 33 6.61 5.39 7.30
CA CYS A 33 8.04 5.60 7.44
C CYS A 33 8.63 6.24 6.17
N TYR A 34 8.28 5.75 4.98
CA TYR A 34 8.73 6.36 3.72
C TYR A 34 8.26 7.80 3.57
N THR A 35 6.99 8.08 3.88
CA THR A 35 6.47 9.44 3.87
C THR A 35 7.31 10.38 4.74
N MET A 36 7.61 9.97 5.97
CA MET A 36 8.46 10.74 6.91
C MET A 36 9.89 10.93 6.39
N VAL A 37 10.51 9.88 5.84
CA VAL A 37 11.86 9.94 5.27
C VAL A 37 11.92 10.91 4.11
N ILE A 38 10.94 10.88 3.20
CA ILE A 38 10.92 11.76 2.02
C ILE A 38 10.75 13.22 2.47
N PHE A 39 9.84 13.50 3.41
CA PHE A 39 9.63 14.84 3.95
C PHE A 39 10.87 15.43 4.64
N ARG A 40 11.67 14.58 5.30
CA ARG A 40 12.90 15.01 5.97
C ARG A 40 14.11 15.05 5.03
N SER A 41 14.06 14.32 3.92
CA SER A 41 15.14 14.30 2.93
C SER A 41 15.11 15.56 2.07
N ASN A 42 16.29 16.12 1.77
CA ASN A 42 16.42 17.20 0.78
C ASN A 42 16.58 16.66 -0.66
N ILE A 43 16.33 15.35 -0.84
CA ILE A 43 16.58 14.59 -2.07
C ILE A 43 15.39 14.74 -3.04
N LEU A 44 14.18 14.81 -2.51
CA LEU A 44 12.96 14.99 -3.28
C LEU A 44 12.24 16.22 -2.74
N PRO A 45 11.74 17.13 -3.59
CA PRO A 45 10.94 18.24 -3.08
C PRO A 45 9.65 17.70 -2.45
N ASN A 46 9.23 18.33 -1.34
CA ASN A 46 8.14 17.87 -0.48
C ASN A 46 6.81 17.59 -1.21
N LYS A 47 6.58 18.21 -2.37
CA LYS A 47 5.44 17.91 -3.24
C LYS A 47 5.35 16.43 -3.63
N TYR A 48 6.49 15.74 -3.79
CA TYR A 48 6.51 14.30 -4.11
C TYR A 48 6.34 13.40 -2.88
N ALA A 49 6.54 13.92 -1.66
CA ALA A 49 6.18 13.22 -0.42
C ALA A 49 4.66 13.05 -0.29
N LEU A 50 3.89 13.97 -0.89
CA LEU A 50 2.42 13.94 -0.88
C LEU A 50 1.84 12.68 -1.53
N GLY A 51 2.50 12.12 -2.56
CA GLY A 51 2.05 10.87 -3.18
C GLY A 51 2.08 9.68 -2.21
N TYR A 52 3.17 9.52 -1.47
CA TYR A 52 3.27 8.50 -0.42
C TYR A 52 2.39 8.81 0.80
N GLY A 53 2.17 10.10 1.10
CA GLY A 53 1.22 10.53 2.13
C GLY A 53 -0.22 10.11 1.80
N ILE A 54 -0.69 10.38 0.57
CA ILE A 54 -2.01 9.93 0.09
C ILE A 54 -2.08 8.40 0.14
N PHE A 55 -1.04 7.71 -0.33
CA PHE A 55 -1.00 6.25 -0.30
C PHE A 55 -1.12 5.70 1.13
N THR A 56 -0.41 6.29 2.09
CA THR A 56 -0.48 5.95 3.52
C THR A 56 -1.90 6.13 4.08
N LEU A 57 -2.60 7.20 3.66
CA LEU A 57 -3.98 7.44 4.07
C LEU A 57 -4.96 6.43 3.46
N CYS A 58 -4.79 6.09 2.18
CA CYS A 58 -5.61 5.07 1.51
C CYS A 58 -5.46 3.69 2.16
N ILE A 59 -4.25 3.27 2.51
CA ILE A 59 -4.05 1.97 3.18
C ILE A 59 -4.53 1.98 4.63
N ALA A 60 -4.46 3.13 5.32
CA ALA A 60 -5.07 3.29 6.64
C ALA A 60 -6.60 3.13 6.58
N MET A 61 -7.26 3.75 5.58
CA MET A 61 -8.69 3.55 5.35
C MET A 61 -9.04 2.08 5.07
N TYR A 62 -8.23 1.40 4.27
CA TYR A 62 -8.41 -0.02 3.98
C TYR A 62 -8.26 -0.89 5.24
N ILE A 63 -7.29 -0.60 6.11
CA ILE A 63 -7.19 -1.31 7.40
C ILE A 63 -8.42 -1.01 8.25
N GLY A 64 -8.94 0.22 8.25
CA GLY A 64 -10.24 0.51 8.88
C GLY A 64 -11.36 -0.37 8.32
N VAL A 65 -11.44 -0.53 7.01
CA VAL A 65 -12.37 -1.48 6.37
C VAL A 65 -12.16 -2.91 6.88
N LEU A 66 -10.93 -3.38 7.03
CA LEU A 66 -10.65 -4.72 7.56
C LEU A 66 -11.11 -4.92 9.00
N GLU A 67 -10.96 -3.91 9.87
CA GLU A 67 -11.33 -4.02 11.29
C GLU A 67 -12.85 -3.86 11.52
N PHE A 68 -13.52 -3.01 10.72
CA PHE A 68 -14.94 -2.68 10.93
C PHE A 68 -15.92 -3.42 10.00
N SER A 69 -15.44 -4.04 8.92
CA SER A 69 -16.29 -4.76 7.98
C SER A 69 -16.56 -6.21 8.42
N SER A 70 -17.70 -6.74 7.99
CA SER A 70 -18.02 -8.15 8.11
C SER A 70 -16.94 -9.02 7.47
N SER A 71 -16.74 -10.24 7.99
CA SER A 71 -15.78 -11.18 7.41
C SER A 71 -16.04 -11.39 5.91
N PRO A 72 -15.00 -11.56 5.06
CA PRO A 72 -15.18 -11.74 3.62
C PRO A 72 -16.08 -12.93 3.28
N GLN A 73 -16.10 -13.94 4.15
CA GLN A 73 -16.86 -15.17 3.99
C GLN A 73 -18.34 -15.04 4.40
N SER A 74 -18.74 -13.90 4.99
CA SER A 74 -20.12 -13.69 5.45
C SER A 74 -21.13 -13.52 4.30
N SER A 75 -20.72 -12.96 3.17
CA SER A 75 -21.55 -12.85 1.97
C SER A 75 -20.72 -12.59 0.72
N LEU A 76 -21.28 -12.93 -0.44
CA LEU A 76 -20.66 -12.61 -1.74
C LEU A 76 -20.41 -11.11 -1.91
N SER A 77 -21.31 -10.26 -1.39
CA SER A 77 -21.14 -8.81 -1.43
C SER A 77 -19.97 -8.34 -0.56
N ALA A 78 -19.80 -8.90 0.64
CA ALA A 78 -18.66 -8.63 1.51
C ALA A 78 -17.35 -9.06 0.84
N LEU A 79 -17.31 -10.26 0.24
CA LEU A 79 -16.14 -10.75 -0.49
C LEU A 79 -15.74 -9.79 -1.62
N ILE A 80 -16.70 -9.36 -2.45
CA ILE A 80 -16.44 -8.41 -3.54
C ILE A 80 -15.90 -7.09 -2.99
N PHE A 81 -16.49 -6.56 -1.92
CA PHE A 81 -16.05 -5.31 -1.32
C PHE A 81 -14.59 -5.37 -0.86
N HIS A 82 -14.21 -6.43 -0.14
CA HIS A 82 -12.83 -6.65 0.30
C HIS A 82 -11.85 -6.77 -0.87
N VAL A 83 -12.19 -7.52 -1.92
CA VAL A 83 -11.34 -7.68 -3.12
C VAL A 83 -11.19 -6.38 -3.91
N VAL A 84 -12.27 -5.61 -4.07
CA VAL A 84 -12.22 -4.31 -4.75
C VAL A 84 -11.39 -3.32 -3.96
N ALA A 85 -11.57 -3.25 -2.64
CA ALA A 85 -10.78 -2.37 -1.77
C ALA A 85 -9.29 -2.71 -1.85
N GLN A 86 -8.94 -4.00 -1.85
CA GLN A 86 -7.56 -4.47 -2.03
C GLN A 86 -6.96 -4.00 -3.36
N LYS A 87 -7.72 -4.11 -4.46
CA LYS A 87 -7.27 -3.65 -5.79
C LYS A 87 -7.04 -2.14 -5.83
N MET A 88 -7.91 -1.36 -5.19
CA MET A 88 -7.76 0.09 -5.12
C MET A 88 -6.47 0.50 -4.40
N VAL A 89 -6.14 -0.15 -3.28
CA VAL A 89 -4.88 0.09 -2.56
C VAL A 89 -3.67 -0.20 -3.45
N VAL A 90 -3.67 -1.30 -4.19
CA VAL A 90 -2.57 -1.66 -5.11
C VAL A 90 -2.44 -0.63 -6.24
N LEU A 91 -3.55 -0.16 -6.82
CA LEU A 91 -3.51 0.88 -7.84
C LEU A 91 -2.95 2.20 -7.31
N THR A 92 -3.37 2.63 -6.11
CA THR A 92 -2.83 3.83 -5.48
C THR A 92 -1.33 3.70 -5.21
N PHE A 93 -0.85 2.52 -4.79
CA PHE A 93 0.57 2.27 -4.63
C PHE A 93 1.35 2.43 -5.94
N CYS A 94 0.88 1.79 -7.02
CA CYS A 94 1.53 1.89 -8.33
C CYS A 94 1.61 3.36 -8.79
N LEU A 95 0.53 4.12 -8.63
CA LEU A 95 0.49 5.55 -8.94
C LEU A 95 1.47 6.35 -8.07
N ALA A 96 1.58 6.03 -6.77
CA ALA A 96 2.50 6.69 -5.85
C ALA A 96 3.96 6.46 -6.25
N ILE A 97 4.34 5.24 -6.66
CA ILE A 97 5.68 4.94 -7.19
C ILE A 97 5.96 5.72 -8.47
N VAL A 98 5.01 5.73 -9.41
CA VAL A 98 5.17 6.45 -10.68
C VAL A 98 5.35 7.94 -10.43
N TYR A 99 4.51 8.53 -9.57
CA TYR A 99 4.62 9.93 -9.18
C TYR A 99 5.96 10.26 -8.53
N GLN A 100 6.46 9.39 -7.66
CA GLN A 100 7.77 9.54 -7.02
C GLN A 100 8.93 9.39 -8.00
N THR A 101 8.83 8.46 -8.95
CA THR A 101 9.84 8.26 -10.01
C THR A 101 10.02 9.54 -10.84
N PHE A 102 8.93 10.22 -11.18
CA PHE A 102 9.02 11.53 -11.84
C PHE A 102 9.71 12.59 -10.96
N GLY A 103 9.51 12.54 -9.64
CA GLY A 103 10.20 13.42 -8.71
C GLY A 103 11.71 13.24 -8.70
N PHE A 104 12.19 11.99 -8.75
CA PHE A 104 13.61 11.70 -8.87
C PHE A 104 14.18 12.12 -10.23
N SER A 105 13.47 11.83 -11.33
CA SER A 105 13.91 12.21 -12.68
C SER A 105 14.00 13.74 -12.86
N SER A 106 13.10 14.49 -12.22
CA SER A 106 13.13 15.95 -12.26
C SER A 106 14.27 16.56 -11.42
N ASN A 107 14.90 15.80 -10.51
CA ASN A 107 15.99 16.31 -9.68
C ASN A 107 17.36 16.07 -10.34
N LYS A 108 17.72 16.95 -11.29
CA LYS A 108 19.01 16.93 -12.01
C LYS A 108 20.25 16.98 -11.11
N SER A 109 20.14 17.55 -9.91
CA SER A 109 21.28 17.65 -8.97
C SER A 109 21.78 16.29 -8.48
N LEU A 110 20.91 15.27 -8.48
CA LEU A 110 21.24 13.91 -8.04
C LEU A 110 22.05 13.12 -9.07
N PHE A 111 21.86 13.43 -10.36
CA PHE A 111 22.57 12.77 -11.46
C PHE A 111 23.88 13.47 -11.85
N ASN A 112 24.03 14.75 -11.49
CA ASN A 112 25.25 15.55 -11.73
C ASN A 112 26.27 15.47 -10.60
N ALA A 113 25.97 14.78 -9.49
CA ALA A 113 26.88 14.59 -8.35
C ALA A 113 27.79 13.35 -8.51
N LYS A 114 27.83 12.76 -9.71
CA LYS A 114 28.68 11.62 -10.06
C LYS A 114 29.62 12.02 -11.19
#